data_AF-A0A7Y7H1B3-F1
#
_entry.id   AF-A0A7Y7H1B3-F1
#
_cell.length_a   1.000
_cell.length_b   1.000
_cell.length_c   1.000
_cell.angle_alpha   90.00
_cell.angle_beta   90.00
_cell.angle_gamma   90.00
#
_symmetry.space_group_name_H-M   'P 1'
#
loop_
_entity.id
_entity.type
_entity.pdbx_description
1 polymer ?
#
loop_
_entity_poly.entity_id
_entity_poly.type
_entity_poly.pdbx_seq_one_letter_code
_entity_poly.pdbx_strand_id
1 'polypeptide(L)'
;MSSVLNRGGLWLPVILYMLVFCPLNSKAQKTNAEIVLTNRQLNEKPNEFYIASVTDERPDRSAVAWLLSATGNLPAVKYKVDLQGGAATAVKQFADYAIPVNKMLRPVVIRIKKLKLTEAAMADGRIEGRLEIQLWFELKKAEDNVHLIDYPAATTYYRGAGQQYDTGVLLSRALEAGLMYFNRWMNREADTNIKLAKGVKLIFTDYSEQPEGDTIYYSAKRPLTWNDFQDKARGEKYVAEVQPSFGYTEQVEVVKSIVVVKISMRVFLPKSAAWVKPEGRTDYALNHEQRHFDIVAVIARHFKRALMTMKLPVDNYDGYINVQYLDSYREMNQLQDQYDNETSHGTNQYYQQEWNMKIDGFLRD
;
A
#
# COMPACT_ATOMS: atom_id res chain seq x y z
N MET A 1 -73.16 74.68 1.58
CA MET A 1 -71.78 75.17 1.46
C MET A 1 -70.90 73.99 1.06
N SER A 2 -70.77 73.77 -0.26
CA SER A 2 -69.53 74.01 -1.06
C SER A 2 -68.51 72.87 -0.86
N SER A 3 -68.08 72.09 -1.86
CA SER A 3 -67.87 72.41 -3.28
C SER A 3 -67.92 71.18 -4.22
N VAL A 4 -68.41 71.47 -5.43
CA VAL A 4 -68.46 70.74 -6.70
C VAL A 4 -67.08 70.33 -7.28
N LEU A 5 -67.01 69.22 -8.04
CA LEU A 5 -66.41 69.05 -9.41
C LEU A 5 -66.37 67.55 -9.81
N ASN A 6 -67.23 67.11 -10.76
CA ASN A 6 -66.96 66.80 -12.20
C ASN A 6 -65.88 65.72 -12.44
N ARG A 7 -65.94 64.76 -13.39
CA ARG A 7 -66.73 64.46 -14.61
C ARG A 7 -66.37 62.99 -14.94
N GLY A 8 -67.29 62.13 -15.39
CA GLY A 8 -67.50 61.88 -16.83
C GLY A 8 -67.41 60.37 -17.10
N GLY A 9 -68.49 59.76 -17.61
CA GLY A 9 -68.55 58.34 -17.96
C GLY A 9 -68.06 58.05 -19.38
N LEU A 10 -67.90 56.76 -19.72
CA LEU A 10 -68.26 56.21 -21.03
C LEU A 10 -68.28 54.66 -21.01
N TRP A 11 -69.13 54.10 -21.88
CA TRP A 11 -69.47 52.69 -22.08
C TRP A 11 -68.56 51.96 -23.11
N LEU A 12 -68.33 50.64 -22.88
CA LEU A 12 -68.03 49.50 -23.80
C LEU A 12 -66.83 49.59 -24.80
N PRO A 13 -66.25 48.47 -25.33
CA PRO A 13 -66.77 47.10 -25.42
C PRO A 13 -65.82 45.94 -24.98
N VAL A 14 -66.44 44.76 -24.90
CA VAL A 14 -65.82 43.43 -24.79
C VAL A 14 -64.92 43.15 -26.01
N ILE A 15 -63.63 42.86 -25.79
CA ILE A 15 -62.73 42.28 -26.79
C ILE A 15 -62.28 40.91 -26.28
N LEU A 16 -62.84 39.88 -26.91
CA LEU A 16 -62.50 38.48 -26.77
C LEU A 16 -61.14 38.23 -27.46
N TYR A 17 -60.05 38.16 -26.70
CA TYR A 17 -58.76 37.69 -27.23
C TYR A 17 -58.76 36.16 -27.28
N MET A 18 -58.90 35.60 -28.49
CA MET A 18 -58.52 34.21 -28.77
C MET A 18 -57.02 34.05 -28.50
N LEU A 19 -56.69 33.37 -27.41
CA LEU A 19 -55.37 32.75 -27.22
C LEU A 19 -55.27 31.57 -28.18
N VAL A 20 -54.69 31.82 -29.36
CA VAL A 20 -54.19 30.76 -30.24
C VAL A 20 -53.02 30.09 -29.51
N PHE A 21 -53.32 28.99 -28.81
CA PHE A 21 -52.32 28.04 -28.36
C PHE A 21 -51.68 27.43 -29.60
N CYS A 22 -50.54 27.99 -30.01
CA CYS A 22 -49.65 27.33 -30.96
C CYS A 22 -48.84 26.31 -30.14
N PRO A 23 -49.07 24.99 -30.27
CA PRO A 23 -48.16 24.04 -29.65
C PRO A 23 -46.83 24.13 -30.37
N LEU A 24 -45.87 24.82 -29.75
CA LEU A 24 -44.46 24.66 -30.06
C LEU A 24 -44.10 23.20 -29.76
N ASN A 25 -44.32 22.33 -30.74
CA ASN A 25 -43.66 21.05 -30.85
C ASN A 25 -42.19 21.32 -31.14
N SER A 26 -41.45 21.77 -30.12
CA SER A 26 -39.99 21.72 -30.14
C SER A 26 -39.59 20.25 -30.10
N LYS A 27 -39.50 19.62 -31.28
CA LYS A 27 -38.61 18.47 -31.45
C LYS A 27 -37.18 19.01 -31.29
N ALA A 28 -36.73 19.10 -30.04
CA ALA A 28 -35.37 19.52 -29.73
C ALA A 28 -34.39 18.45 -30.22
N GLN A 29 -33.86 18.68 -31.42
CA GLN A 29 -32.75 17.92 -31.97
C GLN A 29 -31.45 18.43 -31.33
N LYS A 30 -31.06 17.88 -30.17
CA LYS A 30 -29.69 18.01 -29.68
C LYS A 30 -28.82 16.99 -30.42
N THR A 31 -28.30 17.39 -31.57
CA THR A 31 -27.20 16.68 -32.26
C THR A 31 -25.87 17.16 -31.67
N ASN A 32 -25.05 16.22 -31.17
CA ASN A 32 -23.65 16.39 -30.75
C ASN A 32 -23.35 17.21 -29.48
N ALA A 33 -24.28 17.33 -28.52
CA ALA A 33 -23.91 17.88 -27.22
C ALA A 33 -23.02 16.87 -26.46
N GLU A 34 -21.89 17.34 -25.92
CA GLU A 34 -21.01 16.54 -25.05
C GLU A 34 -21.79 15.93 -23.88
N ILE A 35 -21.38 14.76 -23.42
CA ILE A 35 -22.00 14.12 -22.26
C ILE A 35 -21.52 14.83 -20.98
N VAL A 36 -22.46 15.31 -20.18
CA VAL A 36 -22.20 15.91 -18.87
C VAL A 36 -22.54 14.89 -17.79
N LEU A 37 -21.58 14.62 -16.90
CA LEU A 37 -21.83 13.77 -15.73
C LEU A 37 -22.73 14.51 -14.74
N THR A 38 -23.70 13.79 -14.19
CA THR A 38 -24.55 14.30 -13.12
C THR A 38 -23.78 14.17 -11.80
N ASN A 39 -23.68 15.27 -11.07
CA ASN A 39 -23.10 15.32 -9.74
C ASN A 39 -23.87 14.40 -8.77
N ARG A 40 -23.16 13.48 -8.10
CA ARG A 40 -23.75 12.52 -7.15
C ARG A 40 -22.85 12.40 -5.94
N GLN A 41 -23.44 12.40 -4.75
CA GLN A 41 -22.75 12.14 -3.48
C GLN A 41 -22.75 10.64 -3.21
N LEU A 42 -21.67 10.12 -2.62
CA LEU A 42 -21.68 8.74 -2.15
C LEU A 42 -22.56 8.60 -0.89
N ASN A 43 -23.32 7.51 -0.81
CA ASN A 43 -24.14 7.21 0.38
C ASN A 43 -23.29 7.02 1.65
N GLU A 44 -22.06 6.52 1.49
CA GLU A 44 -21.07 6.37 2.56
C GLU A 44 -19.85 7.22 2.21
N LYS A 45 -19.48 8.14 3.10
CA LYS A 45 -18.32 9.01 2.90
C LYS A 45 -17.01 8.23 3.12
N PRO A 46 -16.07 8.27 2.17
CA PRO A 46 -14.75 7.68 2.37
C PRO A 46 -13.96 8.38 3.46
N ASN A 47 -13.35 7.59 4.36
CA ASN A 47 -12.51 8.08 5.45
C ASN A 47 -11.05 7.63 5.34
N GLU A 48 -10.71 6.80 4.35
CA GLU A 48 -9.37 6.19 4.22
C GLU A 48 -8.50 6.81 3.11
N PHE A 49 -9.12 7.52 2.16
CA PHE A 49 -8.46 8.07 0.98
C PHE A 49 -9.11 9.34 0.45
N TYR A 50 -8.42 10.02 -0.46
CA TYR A 50 -8.97 11.03 -1.35
C TYR A 50 -8.50 10.77 -2.79
N ILE A 51 -9.23 11.29 -3.78
CA ILE A 51 -8.82 11.16 -5.19
C ILE A 51 -7.82 12.26 -5.55
N ALA A 52 -6.55 11.87 -5.68
CA ALA A 52 -5.45 12.76 -6.00
C ALA A 52 -5.44 13.15 -7.49
N SER A 53 -5.69 12.18 -8.38
CA SER A 53 -5.71 12.41 -9.82
C SER A 53 -6.48 11.32 -10.56
N VAL A 54 -6.92 11.63 -11.79
CA VAL A 54 -7.48 10.67 -12.73
C VAL A 54 -6.68 10.74 -14.03
N THR A 55 -6.31 9.59 -14.59
CA THR A 55 -5.64 9.50 -15.89
C THR A 55 -6.47 8.69 -16.86
N ASP A 56 -6.56 9.15 -18.11
CA ASP A 56 -7.21 8.41 -19.20
C ASP A 56 -6.16 7.59 -19.96
N GLU A 57 -6.19 6.28 -19.77
CA GLU A 57 -5.30 5.31 -20.43
C GLU A 57 -6.07 4.38 -21.36
N ARG A 58 -7.27 4.77 -21.78
CA ARG A 58 -8.01 4.01 -22.79
C ARG A 58 -7.19 3.94 -24.09
N PRO A 59 -7.21 2.80 -24.80
CA PRO A 59 -6.58 2.70 -26.12
C PRO A 59 -7.21 3.63 -27.16
N ASP A 60 -8.54 3.77 -27.13
CA ASP A 60 -9.30 4.74 -27.93
C ASP A 60 -9.85 5.84 -27.01
N ARG A 61 -9.36 7.06 -27.21
CA ARG A 61 -9.75 8.26 -26.45
C ARG A 61 -10.58 9.24 -27.28
N SER A 62 -11.03 8.82 -28.47
CA SER A 62 -11.74 9.70 -29.40
C SER A 62 -13.20 9.98 -29.00
N ALA A 63 -13.77 9.13 -28.14
CA ALA A 63 -15.10 9.26 -27.55
C ALA A 63 -15.25 8.29 -26.36
N VAL A 64 -16.25 8.50 -25.51
CA VAL A 64 -16.73 7.47 -24.55
C VAL A 64 -17.93 6.72 -25.08
N ALA A 65 -18.69 7.28 -26.03
CA ALA A 65 -19.95 6.70 -26.48
C ALA A 65 -20.11 6.71 -28.01
N TRP A 66 -20.64 5.61 -28.54
CA TRP A 66 -21.02 5.40 -29.93
C TRP A 66 -22.50 5.06 -29.96
N LEU A 67 -23.32 6.06 -30.27
CA LEU A 67 -24.76 6.07 -30.09
C LEU A 67 -25.50 6.08 -31.43
N LEU A 68 -26.80 5.81 -31.38
CA LEU A 68 -27.72 5.81 -32.51
C LEU A 68 -28.76 6.93 -32.35
N SER A 69 -28.83 7.83 -33.31
CA SER A 69 -29.93 8.80 -33.41
C SER A 69 -31.01 8.22 -34.31
N ALA A 70 -32.22 8.05 -33.79
CA ALA A 70 -33.38 7.69 -34.61
C ALA A 70 -34.51 8.69 -34.40
N THR A 71 -34.88 9.38 -35.48
CA THR A 71 -35.95 10.37 -35.52
C THR A 71 -37.11 9.82 -36.34
N GLY A 72 -38.12 9.24 -35.68
CA GLY A 72 -39.31 8.72 -36.37
C GLY A 72 -38.96 7.58 -37.35
N ASN A 73 -39.38 7.71 -38.62
CA ASN A 73 -39.19 6.71 -39.67
C ASN A 73 -37.83 6.80 -40.40
N LEU A 74 -36.91 7.67 -39.97
CA LEU A 74 -35.59 7.78 -40.58
C LEU A 74 -34.65 6.68 -40.08
N PRO A 75 -33.74 6.17 -40.95
CA PRO A 75 -32.76 5.17 -40.55
C PRO A 75 -31.87 5.68 -39.41
N ALA A 76 -31.53 4.79 -38.48
CA ALA A 76 -30.70 5.13 -37.32
C ALA A 76 -29.29 5.57 -37.77
N VAL A 77 -28.89 6.78 -37.40
CA VAL A 77 -27.59 7.34 -37.73
C VAL A 77 -26.64 7.15 -36.55
N LYS A 78 -25.48 6.53 -36.81
CA LYS A 78 -24.41 6.39 -35.81
C LYS A 78 -23.69 7.72 -35.62
N TYR A 79 -23.47 8.09 -34.37
CA TYR A 79 -22.63 9.22 -33.99
C TYR A 79 -21.81 8.87 -32.76
N LYS A 80 -20.67 9.54 -32.59
CA LYS A 80 -19.84 9.40 -31.39
C LYS A 80 -19.90 10.67 -30.57
N VAL A 81 -19.81 10.53 -29.25
CA VAL A 81 -19.84 11.65 -28.32
C VAL A 81 -18.89 11.36 -27.15
N ASP A 82 -18.15 12.38 -26.73
CA ASP A 82 -17.26 12.30 -25.58
C ASP A 82 -17.85 13.01 -24.35
N LEU A 83 -17.18 12.86 -23.21
CA LEU A 83 -17.46 13.62 -22.01
C LEU A 83 -17.00 15.08 -22.16
N GLN A 84 -17.76 15.99 -21.56
CA GLN A 84 -17.38 17.41 -21.50
C GLN A 84 -16.01 17.58 -20.85
N GLY A 85 -15.05 18.17 -21.59
CA GLY A 85 -13.66 18.34 -21.12
C GLY A 85 -12.79 17.06 -21.15
N GLY A 86 -13.29 15.98 -21.76
CA GLY A 86 -12.61 14.69 -21.86
C GLY A 86 -12.75 13.81 -20.62
N ALA A 87 -12.50 12.51 -20.77
CA ALA A 87 -12.82 11.52 -19.73
C ALA A 87 -12.06 11.72 -18.42
N ALA A 88 -10.76 12.02 -18.46
CA ALA A 88 -9.97 12.25 -17.24
C ALA A 88 -10.51 13.44 -16.42
N THR A 89 -10.75 14.58 -17.08
CA THR A 89 -11.26 15.80 -16.45
C THR A 89 -12.65 15.58 -15.87
N ALA A 90 -13.58 15.05 -16.66
CA ALA A 90 -14.96 14.81 -16.23
C ALA A 90 -15.04 13.84 -15.06
N VAL A 91 -14.28 12.73 -15.11
CA VAL A 91 -14.26 11.75 -14.00
C VAL A 91 -13.59 12.33 -12.75
N LYS A 92 -12.54 13.15 -12.89
CA LYS A 92 -11.92 13.85 -11.74
C LYS A 92 -12.91 14.81 -11.08
N GLN A 93 -13.61 15.63 -11.85
CA GLN A 93 -14.62 16.56 -11.34
C GLN A 93 -15.77 15.81 -10.65
N PHE A 94 -16.26 14.73 -11.24
CA PHE A 94 -17.26 13.86 -10.64
C PHE A 94 -16.77 13.29 -9.30
N ALA A 95 -15.54 12.77 -9.26
CA ALA A 95 -14.96 12.19 -8.06
C ALA A 95 -14.73 13.22 -6.95
N ASP A 96 -14.29 14.45 -7.30
CA ASP A 96 -14.12 15.55 -6.34
C ASP A 96 -15.44 16.03 -5.76
N TYR A 97 -16.50 15.99 -6.55
CA TYR A 97 -17.84 16.25 -6.03
C TYR A 97 -18.29 15.13 -5.10
N ALA A 98 -18.10 13.87 -5.50
CA ALA A 98 -18.57 12.70 -4.77
C ALA A 98 -17.81 12.47 -3.44
N ILE A 99 -16.52 12.84 -3.39
CA ILE A 99 -15.62 12.59 -2.27
C ILE A 99 -14.88 13.90 -1.94
N PRO A 100 -15.22 14.56 -0.82
CA PRO A 100 -14.51 15.77 -0.38
C PRO A 100 -13.00 15.52 -0.23
N VAL A 101 -12.19 16.45 -0.73
CA VAL A 101 -10.74 16.32 -0.66
C VAL A 101 -10.25 16.48 0.79
N ASN A 102 -9.63 15.43 1.32
CA ASN A 102 -8.88 15.47 2.58
C ASN A 102 -7.45 14.99 2.35
N LYS A 103 -6.51 15.93 2.23
CA LYS A 103 -5.08 15.64 1.96
C LYS A 103 -4.34 14.94 3.10
N MET A 104 -4.99 14.75 4.27
CA MET A 104 -4.46 13.94 5.36
C MET A 104 -4.67 12.43 5.12
N LEU A 105 -5.55 12.07 4.18
CA LEU A 105 -5.85 10.67 3.83
C LEU A 105 -4.93 10.16 2.71
N ARG A 106 -5.03 8.85 2.41
CA ARG A 106 -4.19 8.24 1.38
C ARG A 106 -4.51 8.84 -0.01
N PRO A 107 -3.50 9.30 -0.77
CA PRO A 107 -3.70 9.82 -2.11
C PRO A 107 -3.95 8.68 -3.11
N VAL A 108 -5.12 8.65 -3.73
CA VAL A 108 -5.48 7.60 -4.71
C VAL A 108 -5.51 8.15 -6.13
N VAL A 109 -4.95 7.40 -7.06
CA VAL A 109 -5.03 7.67 -8.51
C VAL A 109 -6.03 6.70 -9.12
N ILE A 110 -6.91 7.22 -9.98
CA ILE A 110 -7.80 6.40 -10.81
C ILE A 110 -7.24 6.38 -12.23
N ARG A 111 -6.96 5.19 -12.78
CA ARG A 111 -6.69 5.04 -14.22
C ARG A 111 -7.92 4.50 -14.93
N ILE A 112 -8.36 5.21 -15.96
CA ILE A 112 -9.45 4.78 -16.82
C ILE A 112 -8.85 3.87 -17.90
N LYS A 113 -9.03 2.56 -17.75
CA LYS A 113 -8.56 1.57 -18.75
C LYS A 113 -9.63 1.28 -19.79
N LYS A 114 -10.91 1.34 -19.40
CA LYS A 114 -12.06 1.23 -20.29
C LYS A 114 -13.20 2.13 -19.79
N LEU A 115 -13.78 2.88 -20.71
CA LEU A 115 -15.03 3.63 -20.52
C LEU A 115 -15.68 3.74 -21.90
N LYS A 116 -16.57 2.80 -22.21
CA LYS A 116 -17.11 2.63 -23.55
C LYS A 116 -18.59 2.28 -23.49
N LEU A 117 -19.41 3.15 -24.06
CA LEU A 117 -20.84 2.95 -24.28
C LEU A 117 -21.09 2.75 -25.79
N THR A 118 -21.75 1.66 -26.16
CA THR A 118 -22.10 1.38 -27.55
C THR A 118 -23.58 1.06 -27.68
N GLU A 119 -24.21 1.57 -28.73
CA GLU A 119 -25.56 1.20 -29.10
C GLU A 119 -25.62 0.39 -30.39
N ALA A 120 -26.49 -0.62 -30.39
CA ALA A 120 -26.81 -1.45 -31.55
C ALA A 120 -28.33 -1.50 -31.76
N ALA A 121 -28.75 -1.42 -33.03
CA ALA A 121 -30.15 -1.61 -33.41
C ALA A 121 -30.50 -3.11 -33.33
N MET A 122 -31.67 -3.41 -32.78
CA MET A 122 -32.21 -4.76 -32.64
C MET A 122 -33.21 -5.06 -33.75
N ALA A 123 -33.44 -6.34 -34.03
CA ALA A 123 -34.37 -6.79 -35.07
C ALA A 123 -35.83 -6.34 -34.83
N ASP A 124 -36.22 -6.13 -33.57
CA ASP A 124 -37.55 -5.68 -33.17
C ASP A 124 -37.72 -4.15 -33.15
N GLY A 125 -36.74 -3.41 -33.65
CA GLY A 125 -36.75 -1.94 -33.69
C GLY A 125 -36.34 -1.25 -32.40
N ARG A 126 -35.99 -2.00 -31.34
CA ARG A 126 -35.36 -1.43 -30.13
C ARG A 126 -33.88 -1.16 -30.35
N ILE A 127 -33.30 -0.41 -29.43
CA ILE A 127 -31.85 -0.16 -29.36
C ILE A 127 -31.34 -0.75 -28.05
N GLU A 128 -30.31 -1.59 -28.17
CA GLU A 128 -29.53 -2.09 -27.05
C GLU A 128 -28.33 -1.18 -26.82
N GLY A 129 -28.19 -0.64 -25.61
CA GLY A 129 -27.03 0.11 -25.18
C GLY A 129 -26.20 -0.71 -24.19
N ARG A 130 -24.91 -0.87 -24.45
CA ARG A 130 -23.96 -1.58 -23.58
C ARG A 130 -22.87 -0.64 -23.11
N LEU A 131 -22.78 -0.46 -21.80
CA LEU A 131 -21.71 0.26 -21.12
C LEU A 131 -20.72 -0.74 -20.55
N GLU A 132 -19.44 -0.52 -20.81
CA GLU A 132 -18.32 -1.26 -20.24
C GLU A 132 -17.34 -0.29 -19.59
N ILE A 133 -16.97 -0.57 -18.35
CA ILE A 133 -16.06 0.23 -17.53
C ILE A 133 -14.96 -0.66 -16.94
N GLN A 134 -13.74 -0.15 -16.92
CA GLN A 134 -12.61 -0.73 -16.20
C GLN A 134 -11.78 0.40 -15.62
N LEU A 135 -11.79 0.50 -14.28
CA LEU A 135 -11.00 1.45 -13.52
C LEU A 135 -9.91 0.70 -12.76
N TRP A 136 -8.72 1.25 -12.73
CA TRP A 136 -7.67 0.83 -11.79
C TRP A 136 -7.54 1.87 -10.69
N PHE A 137 -7.46 1.40 -9.45
CA PHE A 137 -7.17 2.24 -8.30
C PHE A 137 -5.74 1.98 -7.83
N GLU A 138 -4.98 3.06 -7.64
CA GLU A 138 -3.58 2.99 -7.23
C GLU A 138 -3.32 3.93 -6.06
N LEU A 139 -2.42 3.55 -5.16
CA LEU A 139 -1.90 4.42 -4.13
C LEU A 139 -0.77 5.27 -4.74
N LYS A 140 -0.89 6.59 -4.67
CA LYS A 140 0.16 7.50 -5.12
C LYS A 140 1.37 7.42 -4.19
N LYS A 141 2.55 7.22 -4.76
CA LYS A 141 3.85 7.29 -4.07
C LYS A 141 4.75 8.32 -4.77
N ALA A 142 5.96 8.51 -4.26
CA ALA A 142 6.92 9.48 -4.78
C ALA A 142 7.49 9.07 -6.15
N GLU A 143 7.84 7.79 -6.31
CA GLU A 143 8.40 7.24 -7.54
C GLU A 143 7.30 6.60 -8.38
N ASP A 144 6.86 5.40 -8.00
CA ASP A 144 5.86 4.63 -8.73
C ASP A 144 4.59 4.39 -7.92
N ASN A 145 3.44 4.58 -8.55
CA ASN A 145 2.17 4.27 -7.93
C ASN A 145 2.06 2.76 -7.66
N VAL A 146 1.49 2.41 -6.50
CA VAL A 146 1.24 1.02 -6.14
C VAL A 146 -0.17 0.64 -6.56
N HIS A 147 -0.29 -0.33 -7.47
CA HIS A 147 -1.58 -0.87 -7.87
C HIS A 147 -2.30 -1.54 -6.68
N LEU A 148 -3.55 -1.14 -6.44
CA LEU A 148 -4.37 -1.63 -5.33
C LEU A 148 -5.41 -2.65 -5.81
N ILE A 149 -6.33 -2.23 -6.68
CA ILE A 149 -7.44 -3.06 -7.15
C ILE A 149 -8.03 -2.56 -8.47
N ASP A 150 -8.61 -3.49 -9.23
CA ASP A 150 -9.37 -3.25 -10.46
C ASP A 150 -10.88 -3.24 -10.19
N TYR A 151 -11.60 -2.39 -10.92
CA TYR A 151 -13.06 -2.40 -10.99
C TYR A 151 -13.51 -2.62 -12.44
N PRO A 152 -13.70 -3.88 -12.88
CA PRO A 152 -14.39 -4.20 -14.11
C PRO A 152 -15.90 -4.25 -13.89
N ALA A 153 -16.67 -3.54 -14.71
CA ALA A 153 -18.12 -3.67 -14.74
C ALA A 153 -18.69 -3.47 -16.14
N ALA A 154 -19.86 -4.05 -16.37
CA ALA A 154 -20.64 -3.83 -17.58
C ALA A 154 -22.13 -3.80 -17.24
N THR A 155 -22.89 -3.03 -17.99
CA THR A 155 -24.35 -2.98 -17.88
C THR A 155 -24.97 -2.77 -19.25
N THR A 156 -26.17 -3.29 -19.42
CA THR A 156 -26.97 -3.12 -20.63
C THR A 156 -28.25 -2.36 -20.29
N TYR A 157 -28.72 -1.55 -21.22
CA TYR A 157 -30.06 -0.98 -21.21
C TYR A 157 -30.72 -1.14 -22.58
N TYR A 158 -32.04 -0.98 -22.59
CA TYR A 158 -32.83 -1.01 -23.81
C TYR A 158 -33.66 0.27 -23.90
N ARG A 159 -33.80 0.82 -25.10
CA ARG A 159 -34.69 1.97 -25.36
C ARG A 159 -35.39 1.82 -26.70
N GLY A 160 -36.52 2.50 -26.86
CA GLY A 160 -37.14 2.66 -28.17
C GLY A 160 -36.32 3.58 -29.08
N ALA A 161 -36.38 3.38 -30.39
CA ALA A 161 -35.67 4.20 -31.37
C ALA A 161 -35.94 5.71 -31.20
N GLY A 162 -37.20 6.09 -30.96
CA GLY A 162 -37.61 7.48 -30.75
C GLY A 162 -37.38 8.03 -29.33
N GLN A 163 -36.87 7.23 -28.39
CA GLN A 163 -36.58 7.66 -27.02
C GLN A 163 -35.11 8.02 -26.87
N GLN A 164 -34.83 9.10 -26.14
CA GLN A 164 -33.47 9.40 -25.68
C GLN A 164 -33.21 8.72 -24.34
N TYR A 165 -31.97 8.28 -24.13
CA TYR A 165 -31.53 7.73 -22.86
C TYR A 165 -30.50 8.68 -22.25
N ASP A 166 -30.63 8.93 -20.96
CA ASP A 166 -29.74 9.82 -20.23
C ASP A 166 -28.39 9.13 -19.96
N THR A 167 -27.49 9.25 -20.94
CA THR A 167 -26.14 8.67 -20.89
C THR A 167 -25.29 9.30 -19.79
N GLY A 168 -25.51 10.58 -19.47
CA GLY A 168 -24.85 11.27 -18.38
C GLY A 168 -25.19 10.64 -17.03
N VAL A 169 -26.47 10.41 -16.76
CA VAL A 169 -26.93 9.72 -15.54
C VAL A 169 -26.43 8.27 -15.49
N LEU A 170 -26.44 7.54 -16.61
CA LEU A 170 -25.93 6.16 -16.66
C LEU A 170 -24.45 6.09 -16.27
N LEU A 171 -23.61 6.90 -16.92
CA LEU A 171 -22.17 6.93 -16.64
C LEU A 171 -21.90 7.37 -15.20
N SER A 172 -22.65 8.35 -14.69
CA SER A 172 -22.52 8.81 -13.31
C SER A 172 -22.84 7.72 -12.29
N ARG A 173 -23.88 6.91 -12.53
CA ARG A 173 -24.22 5.76 -11.67
C ARG A 173 -23.15 4.67 -11.71
N ALA A 174 -22.57 4.41 -12.89
CA ALA A 174 -21.49 3.42 -13.02
C ALA A 174 -20.21 3.87 -12.30
N LEU A 175 -19.86 5.16 -12.40
CA LEU A 175 -18.72 5.75 -11.69
C LEU A 175 -18.94 5.79 -10.18
N GLU A 176 -20.15 6.17 -9.73
CA GLU A 176 -20.55 6.08 -8.31
C GLU A 176 -20.36 4.66 -7.78
N ALA A 177 -20.85 3.65 -8.52
CA ALA A 177 -20.70 2.25 -8.14
C ALA A 177 -19.23 1.83 -8.02
N GLY A 178 -18.36 2.29 -8.93
CA GLY A 178 -16.92 2.06 -8.87
C GLY A 178 -16.25 2.71 -7.66
N LEU A 179 -16.60 3.96 -7.34
CA LEU A 179 -16.09 4.65 -6.14
C LEU A 179 -16.57 3.99 -4.85
N MET A 180 -17.84 3.57 -4.79
CA MET A 180 -18.38 2.82 -3.64
C MET A 180 -17.72 1.45 -3.49
N TYR A 181 -17.46 0.76 -4.60
CA TYR A 181 -16.74 -0.51 -4.61
C TYR A 181 -15.35 -0.33 -4.01
N PHE A 182 -14.59 0.66 -4.49
CA PHE A 182 -13.27 0.96 -3.96
C PHE A 182 -13.29 1.39 -2.49
N ASN A 183 -14.28 2.19 -2.07
CA ASN A 183 -14.44 2.58 -0.67
C ASN A 183 -14.65 1.37 0.26
N ARG A 184 -15.51 0.43 -0.13
CA ARG A 184 -15.71 -0.81 0.64
C ARG A 184 -14.43 -1.65 0.73
N TRP A 185 -13.67 -1.73 -0.37
CA TRP A 185 -12.38 -2.40 -0.36
C TRP A 185 -11.40 -1.70 0.60
N MET A 186 -11.27 -0.38 0.51
CA MET A 186 -10.42 0.41 1.41
C MET A 186 -10.77 0.20 2.87
N ASN A 187 -12.05 0.25 3.25
CA ASN A 187 -12.49 0.06 4.63
C ASN A 187 -12.14 -1.34 5.17
N ARG A 188 -12.14 -2.37 4.32
CA ARG A 188 -11.77 -3.74 4.71
C ARG A 188 -10.26 -3.92 4.86
N GLU A 189 -9.49 -3.23 4.03
CA GLU A 189 -8.06 -3.51 3.81
C GLU A 189 -7.12 -2.51 4.49
N ALA A 190 -7.63 -1.33 4.86
CA ALA A 190 -6.82 -0.21 5.37
C ALA A 190 -5.90 -0.60 6.54
N ASP A 191 -6.34 -1.52 7.40
CA ASP A 191 -5.62 -1.90 8.61
C ASP A 191 -4.67 -3.09 8.43
N THR A 192 -4.87 -3.93 7.41
CA THR A 192 -4.22 -5.25 7.29
C THR A 192 -3.48 -5.44 5.97
N ASN A 193 -3.74 -4.63 4.96
CA ASN A 193 -3.07 -4.75 3.68
C ASN A 193 -1.72 -4.03 3.71
N ILE A 194 -0.64 -4.77 3.46
CA ILE A 194 0.73 -4.23 3.50
C ILE A 194 0.94 -3.06 2.53
N LYS A 195 0.25 -3.05 1.37
CA LYS A 195 0.32 -1.95 0.40
C LYS A 195 -0.22 -0.62 0.96
N LEU A 196 -1.09 -0.70 1.96
CA LEU A 196 -1.74 0.45 2.61
C LEU A 196 -1.08 0.83 3.95
N ALA A 197 -0.03 0.12 4.36
CA ALA A 197 0.69 0.40 5.59
C ALA A 197 1.37 1.78 5.54
N LYS A 198 1.41 2.42 6.71
CA LYS A 198 1.89 3.80 6.93
C LYS A 198 3.23 3.85 7.66
N GLY A 199 3.67 2.74 8.22
CA GLY A 199 4.92 2.67 8.96
C GLY A 199 5.33 1.24 9.27
N VAL A 200 6.53 1.11 9.81
CA VAL A 200 7.14 -0.15 10.23
C VAL A 200 7.46 -0.05 11.71
N LYS A 201 7.18 -1.12 12.45
CA LYS A 201 7.51 -1.26 13.87
C LYS A 201 8.27 -2.56 14.06
N LEU A 202 9.44 -2.46 14.64
CA LEU A 202 10.24 -3.63 15.03
C LEU A 202 9.88 -4.06 16.46
N ILE A 203 9.81 -5.37 16.67
CA ILE A 203 9.72 -5.99 17.98
C ILE A 203 10.81 -7.05 18.06
N PHE A 204 11.72 -6.90 19.02
CA PHE A 204 12.81 -7.85 19.22
C PHE A 204 12.51 -8.79 20.37
N THR A 205 12.82 -10.07 20.17
CA THR A 205 12.84 -11.09 21.21
C THR A 205 14.15 -11.86 21.15
N ASP A 206 14.64 -12.33 22.28
CA ASP A 206 15.80 -13.22 22.32
C ASP A 206 15.30 -14.66 22.30
N TYR A 207 15.89 -15.49 21.44
CA TYR A 207 15.54 -16.90 21.34
C TYR A 207 16.24 -17.70 22.45
N SER A 208 15.48 -18.55 23.11
CA SER A 208 15.99 -19.58 24.03
C SER A 208 15.40 -20.92 23.61
N GLU A 209 16.26 -21.89 23.32
CA GLU A 209 15.85 -23.25 23.01
C GLU A 209 15.51 -24.03 24.28
N GLN A 210 14.52 -24.91 24.16
CA GLN A 210 14.27 -26.02 25.09
C GLN A 210 13.89 -27.27 24.28
N PRO A 211 14.36 -28.48 24.64
CA PRO A 211 15.62 -28.77 25.32
C PRO A 211 16.85 -28.49 24.43
N GLU A 212 18.01 -28.17 25.04
CA GLU A 212 19.27 -27.86 24.32
C GLU A 212 19.75 -29.07 23.50
N GLY A 213 19.89 -28.90 22.18
CA GLY A 213 20.44 -29.90 21.27
C GLY A 213 21.96 -29.77 21.07
N ASP A 214 22.38 -29.84 19.81
CA ASP A 214 23.77 -29.53 19.39
C ASP A 214 24.10 -28.05 19.55
N THR A 215 23.11 -27.17 19.39
CA THR A 215 23.31 -25.72 19.41
C THR A 215 23.06 -25.14 20.79
N ILE A 216 24.04 -24.42 21.32
CA ILE A 216 23.90 -23.61 22.54
C ILE A 216 23.46 -22.22 22.13
N TYR A 217 22.45 -21.67 22.79
CA TYR A 217 22.03 -20.29 22.61
C TYR A 217 22.51 -19.42 23.77
N TYR A 218 22.98 -18.23 23.44
CA TYR A 218 23.64 -17.36 24.39
C TYR A 218 22.75 -16.99 25.57
N SER A 219 23.27 -17.13 26.77
CA SER A 219 22.63 -16.68 28.00
C SER A 219 23.69 -16.46 29.06
N ALA A 220 23.66 -15.31 29.74
CA ALA A 220 24.54 -15.03 30.87
C ALA A 220 24.37 -16.05 32.03
N LYS A 221 23.26 -16.79 32.06
CA LYS A 221 22.98 -17.84 33.06
C LYS A 221 23.49 -19.23 32.64
N ARG A 222 23.98 -19.39 31.41
CA ARG A 222 24.47 -20.65 30.84
C ARG A 222 25.85 -20.39 30.19
N PRO A 223 26.91 -20.20 30.99
CA PRO A 223 28.26 -20.10 30.45
C PRO A 223 28.68 -21.43 29.82
N LEU A 224 29.68 -21.38 28.94
CA LEU A 224 30.30 -22.55 28.33
C LEU A 224 30.95 -23.44 29.40
N THR A 225 30.92 -24.74 29.13
CA THR A 225 31.57 -25.78 29.92
C THR A 225 32.34 -26.69 29.00
N TRP A 226 33.32 -27.44 29.53
CA TRP A 226 34.07 -28.37 28.69
C TRP A 226 33.27 -29.53 28.09
N ASN A 227 32.02 -29.74 28.53
CA ASN A 227 31.10 -30.71 27.92
C ASN A 227 30.50 -30.21 26.59
N ASP A 228 30.63 -28.92 26.31
CA ASP A 228 30.11 -28.26 25.11
C ASP A 228 31.05 -28.42 23.90
N PHE A 229 32.27 -28.91 24.11
CA PHE A 229 33.30 -29.07 23.08
C PHE A 229 33.29 -30.51 22.58
N GLN A 230 32.50 -30.79 21.55
CA GLN A 230 32.20 -32.15 21.09
C GLN A 230 32.89 -32.52 19.77
N ASP A 231 33.51 -31.57 19.07
CA ASP A 231 34.33 -31.86 17.90
C ASP A 231 35.73 -32.38 18.29
N LYS A 232 36.39 -33.04 17.34
CA LYS A 232 37.76 -33.53 17.48
C LYS A 232 38.74 -32.38 17.31
N ALA A 233 39.70 -32.27 18.23
CA ALA A 233 40.76 -31.28 18.17
C ALA A 233 41.58 -31.37 16.87
N ARG A 234 41.95 -30.22 16.30
CA ARG A 234 42.67 -30.12 15.01
C ARG A 234 43.85 -29.16 15.13
N GLY A 235 44.87 -29.38 14.29
CA GLY A 235 46.01 -28.49 14.14
C GLY A 235 46.94 -28.42 15.36
N GLU A 236 48.07 -27.74 15.18
CA GLU A 236 49.12 -27.63 16.22
C GLU A 236 49.09 -26.29 16.96
N LYS A 237 48.46 -25.26 16.39
CA LYS A 237 48.61 -23.86 16.82
C LYS A 237 47.77 -23.46 18.04
N TYR A 238 46.58 -24.05 18.22
CA TYR A 238 45.62 -23.66 19.27
C TYR A 238 45.28 -24.81 20.21
N VAL A 239 44.80 -24.48 21.41
CA VAL A 239 44.44 -25.47 22.47
C VAL A 239 42.94 -25.72 22.57
N ALA A 240 42.12 -24.78 22.11
CA ALA A 240 40.67 -24.88 21.97
C ALA A 240 40.21 -23.99 20.81
N GLU A 241 38.98 -24.19 20.35
CA GLU A 241 38.32 -23.34 19.36
C GLU A 241 36.79 -23.46 19.52
N VAL A 242 36.12 -22.33 19.38
CA VAL A 242 34.66 -22.23 19.19
C VAL A 242 34.33 -21.46 17.92
N GLN A 243 33.14 -21.72 17.36
CA GLN A 243 32.63 -21.00 16.19
C GLN A 243 31.26 -20.38 16.48
N PRO A 244 31.17 -19.40 17.40
CA PRO A 244 29.92 -18.71 17.69
C PRO A 244 29.51 -17.83 16.51
N SER A 245 28.21 -17.65 16.35
CA SER A 245 27.64 -16.77 15.33
C SER A 245 26.27 -16.25 15.77
N PHE A 246 25.71 -15.33 15.02
CA PHE A 246 24.35 -14.86 15.25
C PHE A 246 23.52 -14.87 13.97
N GLY A 247 22.21 -14.98 14.16
CA GLY A 247 21.20 -14.87 13.12
C GLY A 247 19.89 -14.42 13.72
N TYR A 248 18.85 -14.37 12.90
CA TYR A 248 17.50 -14.07 13.37
C TYR A 248 16.45 -14.80 12.54
N THR A 249 15.26 -14.94 13.13
CA THR A 249 14.05 -15.27 12.36
C THR A 249 13.13 -14.07 12.32
N GLU A 250 12.44 -13.90 11.21
CA GLU A 250 11.51 -12.81 10.99
C GLU A 250 10.06 -13.34 10.90
N GLN A 251 9.14 -12.67 11.57
CA GLN A 251 7.70 -12.83 11.37
C GLN A 251 7.08 -11.47 11.11
N VAL A 252 6.31 -11.36 10.02
CA VAL A 252 5.69 -10.11 9.60
C VAL A 252 4.18 -10.22 9.69
N GLU A 253 3.56 -9.22 10.30
CA GLU A 253 2.12 -9.01 10.27
C GLU A 253 1.80 -7.53 10.04
N VAL A 254 0.60 -7.23 9.56
CA VAL A 254 0.14 -5.84 9.42
C VAL A 254 -1.03 -5.62 10.36
N VAL A 255 -0.87 -4.70 11.30
CA VAL A 255 -1.86 -4.39 12.32
C VAL A 255 -2.06 -2.89 12.39
N LYS A 256 -3.30 -2.42 12.22
CA LYS A 256 -3.67 -0.99 12.27
C LYS A 256 -2.80 -0.14 11.33
N SER A 257 -2.66 -0.60 10.09
CA SER A 257 -1.82 0.01 9.05
C SER A 257 -0.31 0.10 9.39
N ILE A 258 0.19 -0.67 10.35
CA ILE A 258 1.62 -0.74 10.68
C ILE A 258 2.14 -2.13 10.36
N VAL A 259 3.24 -2.21 9.61
CA VAL A 259 3.99 -3.45 9.43
C VAL A 259 4.73 -3.75 10.72
N VAL A 260 4.32 -4.79 11.44
CA VAL A 260 4.96 -5.25 12.65
C VAL A 260 5.90 -6.39 12.29
N VAL A 261 7.20 -6.13 12.42
CA VAL A 261 8.26 -7.10 12.16
C VAL A 261 8.77 -7.62 13.49
N LYS A 262 8.49 -8.88 13.80
CA LYS A 262 8.99 -9.57 14.99
C LYS A 262 10.29 -10.27 14.61
N ILE A 263 11.39 -9.80 15.21
CA ILE A 263 12.74 -10.31 14.99
C ILE A 263 13.14 -11.10 16.23
N SER A 264 13.32 -12.42 16.05
CA SER A 264 13.83 -13.28 17.11
C SER A 264 15.33 -13.50 16.91
N MET A 265 16.13 -12.87 17.76
CA MET A 265 17.59 -12.94 17.72
C MET A 265 18.06 -14.29 18.22
N ARG A 266 19.04 -14.85 17.51
CA ARG A 266 19.69 -16.12 17.86
C ARG A 266 21.19 -15.87 17.88
N VAL A 267 21.77 -15.81 19.06
CA VAL A 267 23.22 -15.89 19.23
C VAL A 267 23.53 -17.31 19.65
N PHE A 268 24.35 -18.01 18.87
CA PHE A 268 24.47 -19.45 18.97
C PHE A 268 25.88 -19.97 18.79
N LEU A 269 26.14 -21.16 19.34
CA LEU A 269 27.39 -21.91 19.23
C LEU A 269 27.08 -23.40 19.05
N PRO A 270 27.48 -24.03 17.94
CA PRO A 270 27.30 -25.47 17.72
C PRO A 270 28.38 -26.28 18.45
N LYS A 271 27.97 -27.19 19.34
CA LYS A 271 28.88 -28.07 20.10
C LYS A 271 29.71 -28.96 19.19
N SER A 272 29.10 -29.42 18.10
CA SER A 272 29.72 -30.21 17.04
C SER A 272 30.79 -29.48 16.22
N ALA A 273 30.98 -28.17 16.43
CA ALA A 273 32.07 -27.39 15.83
C ALA A 273 32.99 -26.74 16.88
N ALA A 274 32.89 -27.15 18.15
CA ALA A 274 33.76 -26.69 19.23
C ALA A 274 34.67 -27.84 19.68
N TRP A 275 35.97 -27.59 19.81
CA TRP A 275 36.94 -28.61 20.22
C TRP A 275 37.96 -28.09 21.23
N VAL A 276 38.53 -29.00 22.04
CA VAL A 276 39.56 -28.68 23.02
C VAL A 276 40.57 -29.83 23.15
N LYS A 277 41.85 -29.51 23.25
CA LYS A 277 42.93 -30.46 23.56
C LYS A 277 43.01 -30.75 25.07
N PRO A 278 43.51 -31.92 25.49
CA PRO A 278 43.62 -32.24 26.92
C PRO A 278 44.31 -31.15 27.76
N GLU A 279 45.40 -30.59 27.26
CA GLU A 279 46.17 -29.50 27.88
C GLU A 279 45.45 -28.15 27.91
N GLY A 280 44.43 -27.96 27.06
CA GLY A 280 43.63 -26.74 26.98
C GLY A 280 42.50 -26.67 28.01
N ARG A 281 42.25 -27.75 28.78
CA ARG A 281 41.15 -27.82 29.76
C ARG A 281 41.46 -27.06 31.05
N THR A 282 41.60 -25.74 30.94
CA THR A 282 41.88 -24.81 32.06
C THR A 282 40.84 -23.71 32.12
N ASP A 283 40.52 -23.20 33.31
CA ASP A 283 39.52 -22.11 33.45
C ASP A 283 39.88 -20.87 32.63
N TYR A 284 41.17 -20.60 32.46
CA TYR A 284 41.67 -19.50 31.66
C TYR A 284 41.36 -19.67 30.16
N ALA A 285 41.63 -20.86 29.60
CA ALA A 285 41.29 -21.15 28.21
C ALA A 285 39.77 -21.19 27.99
N LEU A 286 39.01 -21.74 28.94
CA LEU A 286 37.54 -21.73 28.86
C LEU A 286 37.00 -20.30 28.81
N ASN A 287 37.56 -19.40 29.63
CA ASN A 287 37.20 -17.99 29.58
C ASN A 287 37.54 -17.38 28.21
N HIS A 288 38.69 -17.70 27.61
CA HIS A 288 39.02 -17.19 26.27
C HIS A 288 37.94 -17.55 25.23
N GLU A 289 37.50 -18.81 25.19
CA GLU A 289 36.43 -19.29 24.31
C GLU A 289 35.06 -18.69 24.66
N GLN A 290 34.75 -18.51 25.95
CA GLN A 290 33.54 -17.83 26.39
C GLN A 290 33.48 -16.39 25.87
N ARG A 291 34.62 -15.69 25.82
CA ARG A 291 34.66 -14.31 25.36
C ARG A 291 34.43 -14.16 23.85
N HIS A 292 34.78 -15.16 23.05
CA HIS A 292 34.31 -15.24 21.66
C HIS A 292 32.79 -15.26 21.58
N PHE A 293 32.13 -16.08 22.41
CA PHE A 293 30.66 -16.14 22.44
C PHE A 293 30.03 -14.83 22.94
N ASP A 294 30.64 -14.19 23.94
CA ASP A 294 30.24 -12.87 24.45
C ASP A 294 30.38 -11.77 23.39
N ILE A 295 31.45 -11.78 22.58
CA ILE A 295 31.65 -10.83 21.47
C ILE A 295 30.47 -10.92 20.50
N VAL A 296 30.05 -12.12 20.12
CA VAL A 296 28.90 -12.30 19.21
C VAL A 296 27.61 -11.76 19.85
N ALA A 297 27.44 -11.91 21.18
CA ALA A 297 26.31 -11.32 21.88
C ALA A 297 26.32 -9.78 21.87
N VAL A 298 27.51 -9.17 21.98
CA VAL A 298 27.68 -7.71 21.81
C VAL A 298 27.24 -7.27 20.41
N ILE A 299 27.68 -7.98 19.37
CA ILE A 299 27.30 -7.66 17.98
C ILE A 299 25.79 -7.76 17.77
N ALA A 300 25.14 -8.79 18.31
CA ALA A 300 23.68 -8.91 18.23
C ALA A 300 22.95 -7.71 18.87
N ARG A 301 23.51 -7.13 19.96
CA ARG A 301 22.99 -5.89 20.55
C ARG A 301 23.23 -4.68 19.65
N HIS A 302 24.40 -4.58 19.02
CA HIS A 302 24.69 -3.52 18.06
C HIS A 302 23.72 -3.56 16.87
N PHE A 303 23.49 -4.74 16.29
CA PHE A 303 22.49 -4.96 15.24
C PHE A 303 21.10 -4.46 15.66
N LYS A 304 20.62 -4.89 16.83
CA LYS A 304 19.32 -4.46 17.39
C LYS A 304 19.26 -2.94 17.57
N ARG A 305 20.30 -2.34 18.17
CA ARG A 305 20.36 -0.89 18.41
C ARG A 305 20.36 -0.11 17.10
N ALA A 306 21.15 -0.52 16.12
CA ALA A 306 21.21 0.09 14.81
C ALA A 306 19.82 0.12 14.17
N LEU A 307 19.15 -1.04 14.09
CA LEU A 307 17.79 -1.14 13.54
C LEU A 307 16.76 -0.30 14.29
N MET A 308 16.81 -0.25 15.62
CA MET A 308 15.89 0.57 16.43
C MET A 308 16.06 2.08 16.20
N THR A 309 17.21 2.52 15.68
CA THR A 309 17.46 3.93 15.35
C THR A 309 17.19 4.27 13.88
N MET A 310 16.97 3.27 13.02
CA MET A 310 16.72 3.48 11.60
C MET A 310 15.27 3.88 11.31
N LYS A 311 15.09 4.75 10.31
CA LYS A 311 13.78 4.98 9.69
C LYS A 311 13.58 3.99 8.55
N LEU A 312 12.87 2.90 8.83
CA LEU A 312 12.62 1.86 7.86
C LEU A 312 11.50 2.25 6.87
N PRO A 313 11.75 2.20 5.56
CA PRO A 313 10.73 2.43 4.55
C PRO A 313 9.76 1.24 4.49
N VAL A 314 8.45 1.50 4.41
CA VAL A 314 7.40 0.45 4.39
C VAL A 314 7.55 -0.50 3.19
N ASP A 315 8.05 0.01 2.08
CA ASP A 315 8.23 -0.68 0.81
C ASP A 315 9.55 -1.44 0.67
N ASN A 316 10.49 -1.28 1.61
CA ASN A 316 11.80 -1.93 1.53
C ASN A 316 12.47 -2.13 2.92
N TYR A 317 11.69 -2.35 3.97
CA TYR A 317 12.25 -2.49 5.33
C TYR A 317 13.13 -3.74 5.45
N ASP A 318 12.78 -4.81 4.73
CA ASP A 318 13.51 -6.08 4.69
C ASP A 318 14.91 -5.89 4.09
N GLY A 319 15.04 -5.09 3.03
CA GLY A 319 16.32 -4.73 2.43
C GLY A 319 17.26 -4.04 3.43
N TYR A 320 16.73 -3.09 4.21
CA TYR A 320 17.50 -2.39 5.24
C TYR A 320 17.92 -3.31 6.39
N ILE A 321 17.02 -4.21 6.84
CA ILE A 321 17.33 -5.22 7.87
C ILE A 321 18.47 -6.13 7.38
N ASN A 322 18.40 -6.61 6.14
CA ASN A 322 19.41 -7.50 5.55
C ASN A 322 20.77 -6.80 5.40
N VAL A 323 20.80 -5.54 4.95
CA VAL A 323 22.06 -4.77 4.86
C VAL A 323 22.69 -4.60 6.24
N GLN A 324 21.90 -4.20 7.23
CA GLN A 324 22.39 -4.04 8.60
C GLN A 324 22.89 -5.37 9.20
N TYR A 325 22.26 -6.49 8.85
CA TYR A 325 22.73 -7.82 9.26
C TYR A 325 24.11 -8.13 8.68
N LEU A 326 24.31 -7.87 7.38
CA LEU A 326 25.61 -8.08 6.72
C LEU A 326 26.70 -7.19 7.31
N ASP A 327 26.38 -5.94 7.63
CA ASP A 327 27.32 -5.02 8.28
C ASP A 327 27.69 -5.50 9.68
N SER A 328 26.70 -5.96 10.45
CA SER A 328 26.94 -6.52 11.79
C SER A 328 27.74 -7.84 11.73
N TYR A 329 27.52 -8.66 10.69
CA TYR A 329 28.31 -9.87 10.47
C TYR A 329 29.79 -9.55 10.13
N ARG A 330 30.04 -8.49 9.35
CA ARG A 330 31.42 -8.02 9.09
C ARG A 330 32.06 -7.50 10.37
N GLU A 331 31.33 -6.72 11.17
CA GLU A 331 31.79 -6.23 12.47
C GLU A 331 32.15 -7.38 13.41
N MET A 332 31.33 -8.44 13.45
CA MET A 332 31.60 -9.65 14.22
C MET A 332 32.95 -10.28 13.88
N ASN A 333 33.22 -10.51 12.60
CA ASN A 333 34.47 -11.14 12.18
C ASN A 333 35.66 -10.24 12.50
N GLN A 334 35.55 -8.93 12.26
CA GLN A 334 36.61 -7.97 12.59
C GLN A 334 36.91 -7.94 14.10
N LEU A 335 35.88 -7.99 14.96
CA LEU A 335 36.06 -7.91 16.40
C LEU A 335 36.63 -9.20 16.99
N GLN A 336 36.22 -10.37 16.47
CA GLN A 336 36.82 -11.66 16.81
C GLN A 336 38.29 -11.74 16.38
N ASP A 337 38.60 -11.35 15.13
CA ASP A 337 39.98 -11.31 14.62
C ASP A 337 40.85 -10.35 15.45
N GLN A 338 40.31 -9.19 15.82
CA GLN A 338 41.02 -8.22 16.66
C GLN A 338 41.33 -8.81 18.04
N TYR A 339 40.34 -9.45 18.65
CA TYR A 339 40.47 -10.07 19.96
C TYR A 339 41.53 -11.20 19.94
N ASP A 340 41.51 -12.08 18.95
CA ASP A 340 42.53 -13.13 18.79
C ASP A 340 43.92 -12.55 18.55
N ASN A 341 44.06 -11.55 17.68
CA ASN A 341 45.35 -10.96 17.38
C ASN A 341 45.97 -10.27 18.61
N GLU A 342 45.19 -9.46 19.33
CA GLU A 342 45.67 -8.70 20.49
C GLU A 342 45.96 -9.58 21.71
N THR A 343 45.16 -10.64 21.92
CA THR A 343 45.41 -11.61 23.01
C THR A 343 46.44 -12.66 22.63
N SER A 344 47.01 -12.62 21.42
CA SER A 344 47.88 -13.67 20.89
C SER A 344 47.21 -15.06 20.99
N HIS A 345 45.96 -15.14 20.51
CA HIS A 345 45.07 -16.30 20.54
C HIS A 345 44.94 -16.85 21.98
N GLY A 346 44.66 -15.93 22.91
CA GLY A 346 44.48 -16.23 24.33
C GLY A 346 45.77 -16.44 25.12
N THR A 347 46.98 -16.39 24.54
CA THR A 347 48.22 -16.62 25.31
C THR A 347 48.69 -15.41 26.12
N ASN A 348 48.27 -14.21 25.78
CA ASN A 348 48.63 -12.97 26.48
C ASN A 348 47.60 -12.60 27.56
N GLN A 349 47.91 -12.94 28.82
CA GLN A 349 47.02 -12.71 29.96
C GLN A 349 46.69 -11.23 30.22
N TYR A 350 47.62 -10.32 29.95
CA TYR A 350 47.41 -8.89 30.16
C TYR A 350 46.32 -8.38 29.21
N TYR A 351 46.48 -8.61 27.90
CA TYR A 351 45.48 -8.17 26.92
C TYR A 351 44.17 -8.94 27.05
N GLN A 352 44.19 -10.21 27.46
CA GLN A 352 42.97 -10.96 27.78
C GLN A 352 42.15 -10.26 28.87
N GLN A 353 42.81 -9.77 29.92
CA GLN A 353 42.13 -9.08 31.02
C GLN A 353 41.55 -7.73 30.59
N GLU A 354 42.27 -6.97 29.77
CA GLU A 354 41.77 -5.72 29.17
C GLU A 354 40.52 -5.98 28.31
N TRP A 355 40.54 -7.04 27.49
CA TRP A 355 39.40 -7.45 26.69
C TRP A 355 38.22 -7.93 27.53
N ASN A 356 38.45 -8.68 28.62
CA ASN A 356 37.39 -9.08 29.55
C ASN A 356 36.63 -7.84 30.07
N MET A 357 37.35 -6.82 30.52
CA MET A 357 36.74 -5.57 31.02
C MET A 357 35.97 -4.82 29.93
N LYS A 358 36.51 -4.78 28.71
CA LYS A 358 35.89 -4.14 27.54
C LYS A 358 34.59 -4.85 27.15
N ILE A 359 34.62 -6.17 27.02
CA ILE A 359 33.45 -7.01 26.70
C ILE A 359 32.39 -6.90 27.79
N ASP A 360 32.78 -6.96 29.07
CA ASP A 360 31.85 -6.78 30.18
C ASP A 360 31.23 -5.37 30.17
N GLY A 361 31.96 -4.35 29.73
CA GLY A 361 31.42 -3.01 29.48
C GLY A 361 30.33 -3.03 28.40
N PHE A 362 30.64 -3.60 27.24
CA PHE A 362 29.69 -3.73 26.12
C PHE A 362 28.44 -4.56 26.48
N LEU A 363 28.57 -5.54 27.38
CA LEU A 363 27.47 -6.37 27.83
C LEU A 363 26.63 -5.73 28.96
N ARG A 364 27.04 -4.59 29.52
CA ARG A 364 26.22 -3.80 30.47
C ARG A 364 25.40 -2.72 29.78
N ASP A 365 25.91 -2.18 28.68
CA ASP A 365 25.23 -1.22 27.81
C ASP A 365 24.20 -1.91 26.89
#